data_AF-A0A256XJ23-F1
#
_entry.id   AF-A0A256XJ23-F1
#
_cell.length_a   1.000
_cell.length_b   1.000
_cell.length_c   1.000
_cell.angle_alpha   90.00
_cell.angle_beta   90.00
_cell.angle_gamma   90.00
#
_symmetry.space_group_name_H-M   'P 1'
#
loop_
_entity.id
_entity.type
_entity.pdbx_description
1 polymer ?
#
loop_
_entity_poly.entity_id
_entity_poly.type
_entity_poly.pdbx_seq_one_letter_code
_entity_poly.pdbx_strand_id
1 'polypeptide(L)'
;MGREVIFRVRSDKLDEIKKHLASIGVENISILEWRESGMTLSGSGAGLDDSGTVEVSLIPTASGEGFRQLAVLSEYEFDDSFLLDVRLRVEMILEDAGLTDVLYTIRIKSDCSPDKILDAASVATLNAVFDASGVVSIE
;
A
#
# COMPACT_ATOMS: atom_id res chain seq x y z
N MET A 1 -28.37 13.53 4.61
CA MET A 1 -27.74 12.92 3.42
C MET A 1 -26.60 13.84 2.99
N GLY A 2 -25.35 13.50 3.32
CA GLY A 2 -24.17 14.26 2.87
C GLY A 2 -23.79 13.88 1.44
N ARG A 3 -23.41 14.85 0.61
CA ARG A 3 -22.82 14.59 -0.71
C ARG A 3 -21.31 14.47 -0.53
N GLU A 4 -20.76 13.31 -0.86
CA GLU A 4 -19.32 13.10 -0.93
C GLU A 4 -18.80 13.57 -2.29
N VAL A 5 -17.72 14.36 -2.30
CA VAL A 5 -17.09 14.87 -3.52
C VAL A 5 -15.59 14.58 -3.44
N ILE A 6 -15.10 13.76 -4.36
CA ILE A 6 -13.69 13.35 -4.43
C ILE A 6 -12.96 14.27 -5.41
N PHE A 7 -11.89 14.92 -4.95
CA PHE A 7 -11.04 15.78 -5.77
C PHE A 7 -9.65 15.14 -5.95
N ARG A 8 -9.14 15.15 -7.19
CA ARG A 8 -7.74 14.82 -7.48
C ARG A 8 -6.96 16.13 -7.63
N VAL A 9 -6.08 16.41 -6.68
CA VAL A 9 -5.34 17.67 -6.56
C VAL A 9 -3.84 17.37 -6.52
N ARG A 10 -3.02 18.19 -7.19
CA ARG A 10 -1.56 18.12 -7.05
C ARG A 10 -1.14 18.60 -5.66
N SER A 11 -0.21 17.90 -5.01
CA SER A 11 0.17 18.14 -3.60
C SER A 11 0.59 19.61 -3.35
N ASP A 12 1.26 20.25 -4.31
CA ASP A 12 1.69 21.65 -4.25
C ASP A 12 0.54 22.68 -4.17
N LYS A 13 -0.68 22.30 -4.55
CA LYS A 13 -1.87 23.18 -4.53
C LYS A 13 -2.87 22.85 -3.42
N LEU A 14 -2.56 21.86 -2.60
CA LEU A 14 -3.50 21.28 -1.63
C LEU A 14 -3.93 22.30 -0.57
N ASP A 15 -3.02 23.12 -0.07
CA ASP A 15 -3.34 24.18 0.90
C ASP A 15 -4.15 25.33 0.31
N GLU A 16 -3.92 25.67 -0.96
CA GLU A 16 -4.69 26.69 -1.67
C GLU A 16 -6.14 26.22 -1.88
N ILE A 17 -6.31 24.95 -2.27
CA ILE A 17 -7.64 24.37 -2.49
C ILE A 17 -8.39 24.18 -1.17
N LYS A 18 -7.72 23.76 -0.08
CA LYS A 18 -8.33 23.72 1.27
C LYS A 18 -8.90 25.08 1.67
N LYS A 19 -8.13 26.16 1.48
CA LYS A 19 -8.58 27.52 1.79
C LYS A 19 -9.78 27.94 0.93
N HIS A 20 -9.78 27.57 -0.35
CA HIS A 20 -10.88 27.89 -1.27
C HIS A 20 -12.16 27.08 -0.98
N LEU A 21 -12.04 25.82 -0.56
CA LEU A 21 -13.18 24.97 -0.21
C LEU A 21 -13.79 25.38 1.14
N ALA A 22 -12.94 25.75 2.11
CA ALA A 22 -13.40 26.31 3.38
C ALA A 22 -14.17 27.63 3.18
N SER A 23 -13.72 28.50 2.25
CA SER A 23 -14.39 29.78 2.00
C SER A 23 -15.78 29.66 1.37
N ILE A 24 -16.10 28.51 0.76
CA ILE A 24 -17.43 28.20 0.20
C ILE A 24 -18.28 27.31 1.11
N GLY A 25 -17.85 27.06 2.36
CA GLY A 25 -18.62 26.33 3.37
C GLY A 25 -18.52 24.81 3.32
N VAL A 26 -17.46 24.26 2.69
CA VAL A 26 -17.18 22.82 2.73
C VAL A 26 -16.31 22.51 3.94
N GLU A 27 -16.89 21.90 4.97
CA GLU A 27 -16.21 21.66 6.27
C GLU A 27 -15.68 20.21 6.41
N ASN A 28 -16.11 19.27 5.57
CA ASN A 28 -15.72 17.87 5.61
C ASN A 28 -14.98 17.46 4.32
N ILE A 29 -13.68 17.75 4.26
CA ILE A 29 -12.84 17.42 3.10
C ILE A 29 -11.98 16.20 3.46
N SER A 30 -12.34 15.02 2.96
CA SER A 30 -11.45 13.85 2.96
C SER A 30 -10.50 13.96 1.77
N ILE A 31 -9.21 14.17 2.05
CA ILE A 31 -8.19 14.30 1.00
C ILE A 31 -7.39 13.01 0.94
N LEU A 32 -7.59 12.25 -0.14
CA LEU A 32 -6.69 11.18 -0.54
C LEU A 32 -5.52 11.82 -1.30
N GLU A 33 -4.38 11.95 -0.61
CA GLU A 33 -3.15 12.40 -1.24
C GLU A 33 -2.55 11.26 -2.07
N TRP A 34 -2.59 11.40 -3.40
CA TRP A 34 -1.88 10.52 -4.32
C TRP A 34 -0.52 11.15 -4.63
N ARG A 35 0.56 10.50 -4.17
CA ARG A 35 1.95 11.00 -4.24
C ARG A 35 2.55 10.79 -5.65
N GLU A 36 3.48 11.65 -6.03
CA GLU A 36 4.17 11.59 -7.34
C GLU A 36 5.03 10.32 -7.49
N SER A 37 5.16 9.82 -8.72
CA SER A 37 5.99 8.65 -9.05
C SER A 37 7.47 8.92 -8.76
N GLY A 38 8.18 7.94 -8.18
CA GLY A 38 9.63 8.03 -7.96
C GLY A 38 10.06 8.31 -6.53
N MET A 39 9.23 7.97 -5.54
CA MET A 39 9.51 8.20 -4.12
C MET A 39 9.73 6.91 -3.33
N THR A 40 10.49 7.04 -2.23
CA THR A 40 10.59 6.04 -1.16
C THR A 40 9.45 6.22 -0.14
N LEU A 41 9.18 5.20 0.67
CA LEU A 41 8.17 5.27 1.72
C LEU A 41 8.54 6.32 2.79
N SER A 42 7.56 7.00 3.37
CA SER A 42 7.77 7.97 4.46
C SER A 42 8.15 7.33 5.80
N GLY A 43 7.85 6.04 5.95
CA GLY A 43 8.15 5.22 7.12
C GLY A 43 8.01 3.74 6.76
N SER A 44 8.22 2.87 7.73
CA SER A 44 7.86 1.45 7.57
C SER A 44 6.36 1.27 7.68
N GLY A 45 5.81 0.26 7.01
CA GLY A 45 4.41 -0.10 7.17
C GLY A 45 4.21 -1.60 7.17
N ALA A 46 3.16 -2.06 7.84
CA ALA A 46 2.75 -3.45 7.83
C ALA A 46 1.28 -3.55 7.48
N GLY A 47 0.93 -4.52 6.63
CA GLY A 47 -0.42 -4.73 6.17
C GLY A 47 -0.78 -6.21 6.21
N LEU A 48 -2.02 -6.47 6.60
CA LEU A 48 -2.63 -7.78 6.62
C LEU A 48 -3.86 -7.75 5.70
N ASP A 49 -4.20 -8.84 5.04
CA ASP A 49 -5.52 -8.98 4.43
C ASP A 49 -6.61 -9.16 5.50
N ASP A 50 -7.86 -8.93 5.11
CA ASP A 50 -9.02 -9.02 6.00
C ASP A 50 -9.17 -10.39 6.68
N SER A 51 -8.67 -11.45 6.06
CA SER A 51 -8.76 -12.83 6.59
C SER A 51 -7.51 -13.27 7.35
N GLY A 52 -6.47 -12.44 7.43
CA GLY A 52 -5.21 -12.79 8.10
C GLY A 52 -4.37 -13.85 7.39
N THR A 53 -4.62 -14.07 6.10
CA THR A 53 -3.95 -15.03 5.21
C THR A 53 -2.50 -14.63 4.91
N VAL A 54 -2.25 -13.37 4.59
CA VAL A 54 -0.96 -12.82 4.16
C VAL A 54 -0.68 -11.53 4.91
N GLU A 55 0.54 -11.42 5.42
CA GLU A 55 1.10 -10.20 6.00
C GLU A 55 2.26 -9.73 5.12
N VAL A 56 2.28 -8.44 4.81
CA VAL A 56 3.37 -7.78 4.09
C VAL A 56 3.94 -6.70 4.99
N SER A 57 5.26 -6.66 5.14
CA SER A 57 5.94 -5.54 5.79
C SER A 57 6.82 -4.83 4.78
N LEU A 58 6.78 -3.51 4.80
CA LEU A 58 7.55 -2.63 3.93
C LEU A 58 8.48 -1.77 4.79
N ILE A 59 9.72 -1.65 4.35
CA ILE A 59 10.76 -0.86 4.99
C ILE A 59 11.30 0.13 3.94
N PRO A 60 11.30 1.44 4.22
CA PRO A 60 11.83 2.44 3.31
C PRO A 60 13.33 2.22 3.10
N THR A 61 13.76 2.37 1.86
CA THR A 61 15.18 2.43 1.52
C THR A 61 15.44 3.59 0.56
N ALA A 62 16.66 4.11 0.59
CA ALA A 62 17.15 5.14 -0.32
C ALA A 62 18.45 4.67 -1.01
N SER A 63 18.62 3.35 -1.13
CA SER A 63 19.78 2.73 -1.77
C SER A 63 19.73 2.80 -3.30
N GLY A 64 18.55 3.07 -3.88
CA GLY A 64 18.31 3.09 -5.32
C GLY A 64 18.37 1.70 -5.96
N GLU A 65 18.17 0.65 -5.16
CA GLU A 65 18.32 -0.74 -5.60
C GLU A 65 17.00 -1.38 -6.06
N GLY A 66 15.88 -0.67 -5.90
CA GLY A 66 14.58 -1.15 -6.35
C GLY A 66 13.81 -1.87 -5.25
N PHE A 67 12.91 -2.77 -5.67
CA PHE A 67 12.23 -3.64 -4.73
C PHE A 67 13.14 -4.81 -4.34
N ARG A 68 13.40 -4.98 -3.05
CA ARG A 68 14.16 -6.13 -2.54
C ARG A 68 13.33 -6.92 -1.53
N GLN A 69 13.05 -8.17 -1.88
CA GLN A 69 12.52 -9.16 -0.95
C GLN A 69 13.60 -9.57 0.05
N LEU A 70 13.33 -9.38 1.35
CA LEU A 70 14.20 -9.87 2.43
C LEU A 70 13.87 -11.32 2.80
N ALA A 71 12.59 -11.66 2.84
CA ALA A 71 12.11 -13.00 3.16
C ALA A 71 10.69 -13.23 2.65
N VAL A 72 10.42 -14.46 2.21
CA VAL A 72 9.06 -15.02 2.16
C VAL A 72 9.01 -16.11 3.21
N LEU A 73 8.15 -15.93 4.20
CA LEU A 73 7.93 -16.86 5.29
C LEU A 73 6.59 -17.53 5.05
N SER A 74 6.56 -18.86 5.13
CA SER A 74 5.30 -19.61 5.05
C SER A 74 5.28 -20.65 6.15
N GLU A 75 4.13 -20.79 6.81
CA GLU A 75 3.87 -21.88 7.74
C GLU A 75 3.48 -23.18 7.01
N TYR A 76 3.33 -23.10 5.68
CA TYR A 76 2.90 -24.17 4.79
C TYR A 76 3.84 -24.33 3.60
N GLU A 77 3.87 -25.52 3.00
CA GLU A 77 4.68 -25.77 1.82
C GLU A 77 3.96 -25.29 0.55
N PHE A 78 4.64 -24.44 -0.21
CA PHE A 78 4.26 -24.04 -1.55
C PHE A 78 5.45 -24.22 -2.49
N ASP A 79 5.17 -24.43 -3.77
CA ASP A 79 6.23 -24.50 -4.77
C ASP A 79 6.86 -23.14 -5.05
N ASP A 80 8.10 -23.14 -5.55
CA ASP A 80 8.86 -21.93 -5.84
C ASP A 80 8.17 -21.04 -6.90
N SER A 81 7.45 -21.64 -7.85
CA SER A 81 6.69 -20.90 -8.86
C SER A 81 5.58 -20.06 -8.23
N PHE A 82 4.85 -20.63 -7.29
CA PHE A 82 3.79 -19.94 -6.59
C PHE A 82 4.33 -18.82 -5.69
N LEU A 83 5.43 -19.07 -4.98
CA LEU A 83 6.08 -18.02 -4.19
C LEU A 83 6.58 -16.87 -5.06
N LEU A 84 7.03 -17.16 -6.29
CA LEU A 84 7.38 -16.15 -7.28
C LEU A 84 6.15 -15.35 -7.73
N ASP A 85 5.00 -15.99 -7.96
CA ASP A 85 3.76 -15.30 -8.33
C ASP A 85 3.28 -14.34 -7.23
N VAL A 86 3.37 -14.77 -5.96
CA VAL A 86 3.06 -13.91 -4.81
C VAL A 86 4.00 -12.70 -4.77
N ARG A 87 5.30 -12.92 -4.98
CA ARG A 87 6.29 -11.85 -5.05
C ARG A 87 5.96 -10.84 -6.16
N LEU A 88 5.72 -11.32 -7.38
CA LEU A 88 5.39 -10.49 -8.53
C LEU A 88 4.12 -9.68 -8.27
N ARG A 89 3.14 -10.26 -7.57
CA ARG A 89 1.92 -9.54 -7.19
C ARG A 89 2.21 -8.38 -6.25
N VAL A 90 3.06 -8.57 -5.25
CA VAL A 90 3.47 -7.50 -4.32
C VAL A 90 4.22 -6.41 -5.09
N GLU A 91 5.23 -6.77 -5.88
CA GLU A 91 6.04 -5.81 -6.64
C GLU A 91 5.21 -4.98 -7.63
N MET A 92 4.25 -5.61 -8.33
CA MET A 92 3.33 -4.92 -9.22
C MET A 92 2.52 -3.83 -8.51
N ILE A 93 2.04 -4.10 -7.29
CA ILE A 93 1.28 -3.12 -6.52
C ILE A 93 2.18 -1.99 -6.00
N LEU A 94 3.40 -2.30 -5.59
CA LEU A 94 4.37 -1.28 -5.20
C LEU A 94 4.73 -0.37 -6.38
N GLU A 95 4.88 -0.94 -7.58
CA GLU A 95 5.11 -0.20 -8.83
C GLU A 95 3.91 0.68 -9.19
N ASP A 96 2.69 0.13 -9.15
CA ASP A 96 1.44 0.86 -9.39
C ASP A 96 1.23 2.00 -8.36
N ALA A 97 1.71 1.81 -7.13
CA ALA A 97 1.73 2.84 -6.09
C ALA A 97 2.80 3.92 -6.32
N GLY A 98 3.64 3.79 -7.35
CA GLY A 98 4.68 4.76 -7.72
C GLY A 98 5.94 4.69 -6.85
N LEU A 99 6.10 3.62 -6.08
CA LEU A 99 7.28 3.37 -5.25
C LEU A 99 8.42 2.85 -6.12
N THR A 100 9.65 3.25 -5.79
CA THR A 100 10.83 2.83 -6.57
C THR A 100 11.92 2.17 -5.75
N ASP A 101 11.84 2.21 -4.42
CA ASP A 101 12.86 1.62 -3.55
C ASP A 101 12.25 1.20 -2.21
N VAL A 102 12.12 -0.10 -1.99
CA VAL A 102 11.49 -0.70 -0.81
C VAL A 102 12.12 -2.05 -0.49
N LEU A 103 12.46 -2.28 0.78
CA LEU A 103 12.72 -3.62 1.28
C LEU A 103 11.40 -4.19 1.80
N TYR A 104 11.09 -5.44 1.49
CA TYR A 104 9.83 -6.03 1.94
C TYR A 104 9.96 -7.48 2.40
N THR A 105 9.06 -7.90 3.28
CA THR A 105 8.85 -9.29 3.67
C THR A 105 7.42 -9.69 3.39
N ILE A 106 7.22 -10.97 3.09
CA ILE A 106 5.91 -11.58 2.90
C ILE A 106 5.80 -12.72 3.90
N ARG A 107 4.68 -12.82 4.61
CA ARG A 107 4.37 -13.96 5.48
C ARG A 107 3.02 -14.54 5.12
N ILE A 108 3.00 -15.79 4.69
CA ILE A 108 1.79 -16.57 4.40
C ILE A 108 1.43 -17.38 5.65
N LYS A 109 0.23 -17.15 6.16
CA LYS A 109 -0.28 -17.66 7.44
C LYS A 109 -1.44 -18.65 7.31
N SER A 110 -1.90 -18.95 6.09
CA SER A 110 -3.01 -19.90 5.84
C SER A 110 -2.78 -20.74 4.58
N ASP A 111 -3.33 -21.96 4.56
CA ASP A 111 -3.27 -22.93 3.45
C ASP A 111 -4.44 -22.83 2.46
N CYS A 112 -4.95 -21.63 2.22
CA CYS A 112 -6.08 -21.45 1.31
C CYS A 112 -5.64 -21.58 -0.16
N SER A 113 -6.63 -21.56 -1.07
CA SER A 113 -6.35 -21.73 -2.51
C SER A 113 -5.36 -20.67 -3.02
N PRO A 114 -4.47 -21.02 -3.98
CA PRO A 114 -3.49 -20.10 -4.56
C PRO A 114 -4.06 -18.73 -4.94
N ASP A 115 -5.23 -18.70 -5.61
CA ASP A 115 -5.89 -17.46 -6.01
C ASP A 115 -6.23 -16.55 -4.82
N LYS A 116 -6.67 -17.13 -3.70
CA LYS A 116 -6.99 -16.37 -2.48
C LYS A 116 -5.75 -15.78 -1.83
N ILE A 117 -4.63 -16.50 -1.87
CA ILE A 117 -3.37 -16.01 -1.34
C ILE A 117 -2.85 -14.85 -2.21
N LEU A 118 -2.99 -14.92 -3.54
CA LEU A 118 -2.63 -13.82 -4.43
C LEU A 118 -3.50 -12.57 -4.21
N ASP A 119 -4.80 -12.77 -4.01
CA ASP A 119 -5.73 -11.68 -3.66
C ASP A 119 -5.39 -11.10 -2.28
N ALA A 120 -5.12 -11.95 -1.30
CA ALA A 120 -4.69 -11.54 0.04
C ALA A 120 -3.36 -10.76 0.02
N ALA A 121 -2.37 -11.22 -0.76
CA ALA A 121 -1.12 -10.50 -0.95
C ALA A 121 -1.36 -9.11 -1.54
N SER A 122 -2.38 -8.97 -2.39
CA SER A 122 -2.74 -7.68 -2.97
C SER A 122 -3.28 -6.71 -1.92
N VAL A 123 -4.26 -7.17 -1.13
CA VAL A 123 -4.88 -6.39 -0.06
C VAL A 123 -3.86 -6.05 1.03
N ALA A 124 -3.07 -7.03 1.46
CA ALA A 124 -2.02 -6.83 2.46
C ALA A 124 -0.98 -5.80 2.02
N THR A 125 -0.58 -5.82 0.74
CA THR A 125 0.37 -4.82 0.20
C THR A 125 -0.22 -3.42 0.20
N LEU A 126 -1.47 -3.26 -0.24
CA LEU A 126 -2.16 -1.96 -0.22
C LEU A 126 -2.25 -1.42 1.22
N ASN A 127 -2.65 -2.27 2.17
CA ASN A 127 -2.73 -1.90 3.57
C ASN A 127 -1.35 -1.49 4.13
N ALA A 128 -0.28 -2.19 3.76
CA ALA A 128 1.07 -1.85 4.18
C ALA A 128 1.54 -0.50 3.59
N VAL A 129 1.17 -0.18 2.34
CA VAL A 129 1.47 1.11 1.72
C VAL A 129 0.70 2.25 2.41
N PHE A 130 -0.57 2.04 2.75
CA PHE A 130 -1.35 3.03 3.49
C PHE A 130 -0.78 3.29 4.88
N ASP A 131 -0.44 2.23 5.61
CA ASP A 131 0.19 2.31 6.94
C ASP A 131 1.53 3.06 6.88
N ALA A 132 2.41 2.69 5.94
CA ALA A 132 3.72 3.34 5.73
C ALA A 132 3.60 4.83 5.34
N SER A 133 2.49 5.21 4.71
CA SER A 133 2.20 6.57 4.27
C SER A 133 1.58 7.44 5.36
N GLY A 134 1.24 6.86 6.53
CA GLY A 134 0.52 7.54 7.61
C GLY A 134 -0.96 7.75 7.32
N VAL A 135 -1.52 7.01 6.36
CA VAL A 135 -2.97 7.02 6.09
C VAL A 135 -3.62 6.06 7.07
N VAL A 136 -3.95 6.59 8.25
CA VAL A 136 -4.85 5.92 9.19
C VAL A 136 -6.24 5.98 8.58
N SER A 137 -6.90 4.82 8.43
CA SER A 137 -8.28 4.73 7.98
C SER A 137 -9.18 5.71 8.74
N ILE A 138 -10.05 6.40 8.01
CA ILE A 138 -11.15 7.18 8.58
C ILE A 138 -12.35 6.23 8.64
N GLU A 139 -12.84 5.94 9.84
CA GLU A 139 -14.14 5.28 10.08
C GLU A 139 -15.32 6.12 9.58
#